data_AF-A0A4Y2A3Y7-F1
#
_entry.id   AF-A0A4Y2A3Y7-F1
#
_cell.length_a   1.000
_cell.length_b   1.000
_cell.length_c   1.000
_cell.angle_alpha   90.00
_cell.angle_beta   90.00
_cell.angle_gamma   90.00
#
_symmetry.space_group_name_H-M   'P 1'
#
loop_
_entity.id
_entity.type
_entity.pdbx_description
1 polymer ?
#
loop_
_entity_poly.entity_id
_entity_poly.type
_entity_poly.pdbx_seq_one_letter_code
_entity_poly.pdbx_strand_id
1 'polypeptide(L)'
;MYEVKVEEKISAVKSFVVRVELEKFWFFSSWSKLLRVMAWCLRFVDRVKGLRQQPSFLEVGELRRTEKFIIKSVQADEFAEEIHQVKTGKSVNTTNKLSELNPFLDEDGLLSVGGRLANGNLLYRVKHPCILNSRPLVAASDD
;
A
#
# COMPACT_ATOMS: atom_id res chain seq x y z
N MET A 1 -30.77 -14.62 -23.67
CA MET A 1 -31.06 -13.73 -22.51
C MET A 1 -30.44 -14.22 -21.19
N TYR A 2 -30.18 -15.53 -21.02
CA TYR A 2 -29.56 -16.06 -19.79
C TYR A 2 -28.03 -15.91 -19.74
N GLU A 3 -27.30 -16.03 -20.85
CA GLU A 3 -25.83 -15.91 -20.89
C GLU A 3 -25.32 -14.51 -20.50
N VAL A 4 -25.98 -13.45 -21.01
CA VAL A 4 -25.60 -12.05 -20.72
C VAL A 4 -25.66 -11.76 -19.20
N LYS A 5 -26.62 -12.36 -18.49
CA LYS A 5 -26.80 -12.16 -17.03
C LYS A 5 -25.75 -12.90 -16.20
N VAL A 6 -25.15 -13.94 -16.75
CA VAL A 6 -24.03 -14.68 -16.14
C VAL A 6 -22.73 -13.89 -16.31
N GLU A 7 -22.48 -13.33 -17.48
CA GLU A 7 -21.29 -12.51 -17.74
C GLU A 7 -21.28 -11.19 -16.94
N GLU A 8 -22.42 -10.51 -16.79
CA GLU A 8 -22.54 -9.34 -15.92
C GLU A 8 -22.20 -9.68 -14.46
N LYS A 9 -22.67 -10.81 -13.95
CA LYS A 9 -22.35 -11.29 -12.60
C LYS A 9 -20.88 -11.65 -12.45
N ILE A 10 -20.28 -12.29 -13.45
CA ILE A 10 -18.84 -12.60 -13.46
C ILE A 10 -18.01 -11.32 -13.51
N SER A 11 -18.43 -10.30 -14.26
CA SER A 11 -17.78 -8.99 -14.31
C SER A 11 -17.86 -8.25 -12.97
N ALA A 12 -19.02 -8.26 -12.31
CA ALA A 12 -19.22 -7.66 -10.99
C ALA A 12 -18.40 -8.35 -9.88
N VAL A 13 -18.16 -9.67 -9.98
CA VAL A 13 -17.29 -10.41 -9.05
C VAL A 13 -15.80 -10.07 -9.28
N LYS A 14 -15.39 -9.76 -10.52
CA LYS A 14 -14.01 -9.34 -10.84
C LYS A 14 -13.64 -7.97 -10.27
N SER A 15 -14.61 -7.07 -10.12
CA SER A 15 -14.39 -5.71 -9.60
C SER A 15 -14.38 -5.60 -8.07
N PHE A 16 -14.20 -6.70 -7.32
CA PHE A 16 -14.06 -6.62 -5.87
C PHE A 16 -12.82 -5.79 -5.48
N VAL A 17 -13.05 -4.54 -5.07
CA VAL A 17 -12.03 -3.64 -4.55
C VAL A 17 -11.97 -3.84 -3.04
N VAL A 18 -10.81 -4.27 -2.54
CA VAL A 18 -10.58 -4.32 -1.10
C VAL A 18 -10.44 -2.89 -0.61
N ARG A 19 -11.45 -2.40 0.10
CA ARG A 19 -11.34 -1.17 0.87
C ARG A 19 -10.88 -1.55 2.27
N VAL A 20 -9.85 -0.88 2.75
CA VAL A 20 -9.33 -1.07 4.10
C VAL A 20 -9.73 0.12 4.95
N GLU A 21 -10.35 -0.17 6.09
CA GLU A 21 -10.60 0.83 7.13
C GLU A 21 -9.34 0.97 7.98
N LEU A 22 -8.52 1.98 7.69
CA LEU A 22 -7.22 2.20 8.35
C LEU A 22 -7.33 2.36 9.86
N GLU A 23 -8.44 2.92 10.35
CA GLU A 23 -8.75 3.03 11.78
C GLU A 23 -8.68 1.67 12.50
N LYS A 24 -8.94 0.55 11.81
CA LYS A 24 -8.87 -0.77 12.44
C LYS A 24 -7.43 -1.23 12.69
N PHE A 25 -6.43 -0.58 12.12
CA PHE A 25 -5.03 -0.98 12.32
C PHE A 25 -4.55 -0.74 13.75
N TRP A 26 -5.12 0.24 14.46
CA TRP A 26 -4.74 0.49 15.85
C TRP A 26 -5.07 -0.71 16.77
N PHE A 27 -6.06 -1.55 16.43
CA PHE A 27 -6.39 -2.75 17.20
C PHE A 27 -5.26 -3.80 17.22
N PHE A 28 -4.27 -3.65 16.36
CA PHE A 28 -3.10 -4.51 16.35
C PHE A 28 -1.99 -3.86 17.16
N SER A 29 -1.42 -4.60 18.11
CA SER A 29 -0.21 -4.22 18.85
C SER A 29 1.08 -4.69 18.17
N SER A 30 0.99 -5.30 16.99
CA SER A 30 2.12 -5.85 16.26
C SER A 30 1.94 -5.71 14.76
N TRP A 31 2.91 -5.04 14.12
CA TRP A 31 2.98 -4.92 12.66
C TRP A 31 2.95 -6.28 11.96
N SER A 32 3.72 -7.25 12.46
CA SER A 32 3.76 -8.60 11.90
C SER A 32 2.40 -9.31 11.95
N LYS A 33 1.61 -9.08 13.01
CA LYS A 33 0.26 -9.62 13.13
C LYS A 33 -0.69 -8.98 12.11
N LEU A 34 -0.69 -7.65 12.03
CA LEU A 34 -1.47 -6.92 11.03
C LEU A 34 -1.14 -7.39 9.62
N LEU A 35 0.15 -7.46 9.29
CA LEU A 35 0.64 -7.87 7.97
C LEU A 35 0.16 -9.27 7.59
N ARG A 36 0.25 -10.24 8.51
CA ARG A 36 -0.22 -11.61 8.26
C ARG A 36 -1.73 -11.68 8.06
N VAL A 37 -2.51 -10.99 8.88
CA VAL A 37 -3.98 -10.97 8.75
C VAL A 37 -4.38 -10.37 7.40
N MET A 38 -3.80 -9.22 7.04
CA MET A 38 -4.07 -8.57 5.77
C MET A 38 -3.64 -9.44 4.58
N ALA A 39 -2.53 -10.16 4.68
CA ALA A 39 -2.07 -11.07 3.61
C ALA A 39 -3.07 -12.21 3.37
N TRP A 40 -3.64 -12.77 4.43
CA TRP A 40 -4.71 -13.76 4.32
C TRP A 40 -5.98 -13.19 3.69
N CYS A 41 -6.38 -11.97 4.05
CA CYS A 41 -7.53 -11.28 3.45
C CYS A 41 -7.32 -11.06 1.94
N LEU A 42 -6.15 -10.57 1.53
CA LEU A 42 -5.83 -10.37 0.11
C LEU A 42 -5.79 -11.70 -0.66
N ARG A 43 -5.20 -12.74 -0.07
CA ARG A 43 -5.20 -14.09 -0.66
C ARG A 43 -6.61 -14.64 -0.85
N PHE A 44 -7.51 -14.42 0.11
CA PHE A 44 -8.91 -14.82 -0.03
C PHE A 44 -9.57 -14.14 -1.23
N VAL A 45 -9.30 -12.85 -1.43
CA VAL A 45 -9.79 -12.10 -2.59
C VAL A 45 -9.20 -12.64 -3.90
N ASP A 46 -7.90 -12.94 -3.93
CA ASP A 46 -7.25 -13.54 -5.10
C ASP A 46 -7.86 -14.91 -5.43
N ARG A 47 -8.23 -15.70 -4.42
CA ARG A 47 -8.93 -16.98 -4.58
C ARG A 47 -10.33 -16.79 -5.18
N VAL A 48 -11.10 -15.82 -4.68
CA VAL A 48 -12.45 -15.52 -5.21
C VAL A 48 -12.37 -15.03 -6.66
N LYS A 49 -11.31 -14.31 -7.02
CA LYS A 49 -11.06 -13.86 -8.40
C LYS A 49 -10.50 -14.96 -9.33
N GLY A 50 -10.27 -16.17 -8.83
CA GLY A 50 -9.73 -17.29 -9.61
C GLY A 50 -8.28 -17.09 -10.05
N LEU A 51 -7.52 -16.21 -9.37
CA LEU A 51 -6.20 -15.77 -9.84
C LEU A 51 -5.08 -16.81 -9.62
N ARG A 52 -5.27 -17.81 -8.74
CA ARG A 52 -4.29 -18.89 -8.53
C ARG A 52 -4.78 -20.01 -7.61
N GLN A 53 -4.22 -21.22 -7.78
CA GLN A 53 -4.09 -22.15 -6.66
C GLN A 53 -2.99 -21.65 -5.71
N GLN A 54 -3.29 -21.62 -4.41
CA GLN A 54 -2.44 -21.00 -3.40
C GLN A 54 -1.99 -22.06 -2.39
N PRO A 55 -0.71 -22.04 -1.95
CA PRO A 55 -0.21 -22.97 -0.95
C PRO A 55 -0.86 -22.75 0.42
N SER A 56 -0.73 -23.73 1.32
CA SER A 56 -1.31 -23.67 2.68
C SER A 56 -0.63 -22.65 3.60
N PHE A 57 0.54 -22.14 3.24
CA PHE A 57 1.32 -21.14 4.00
C PHE A 57 1.44 -19.83 3.22
N LEU A 58 1.64 -18.71 3.91
CA LEU A 58 1.92 -17.41 3.29
C LEU A 58 3.34 -17.37 2.74
N GLU A 59 3.49 -16.96 1.49
CA GLU A 59 4.79 -16.73 0.86
C GLU A 59 5.32 -15.35 1.22
N VAL A 60 6.65 -15.21 1.23
CA VAL A 60 7.32 -13.91 1.44
C VAL A 60 6.88 -12.88 0.40
N GLY A 61 6.62 -13.31 -0.84
CA GLY A 61 6.10 -12.43 -1.89
C GLY A 61 4.73 -11.83 -1.58
N GLU A 62 3.86 -12.58 -0.89
CA GLU A 62 2.55 -12.09 -0.47
C GLU A 62 2.66 -11.12 0.70
N LEU A 63 3.56 -11.40 1.66
CA LEU A 63 3.83 -10.48 2.76
C LEU A 63 4.37 -9.15 2.22
N ARG A 64 5.33 -9.18 1.29
CA ARG A 64 5.87 -7.97 0.63
C ARG A 64 4.79 -7.21 -0.15
N ARG A 65 3.92 -7.92 -0.88
CA ARG A 65 2.80 -7.30 -1.60
C ARG A 65 1.82 -6.64 -0.63
N THR A 66 1.53 -7.31 0.48
CA THR A 66 0.61 -6.83 1.52
C THR A 66 1.17 -5.59 2.21
N GLU A 67 2.46 -5.59 2.52
CA GLU A 67 3.16 -4.43 3.10
C GLU A 67 3.01 -3.21 2.20
N LYS A 68 3.34 -3.35 0.91
CA LYS A 68 3.16 -2.27 -0.09
C LYS A 68 1.70 -1.82 -0.18
N PHE A 69 0.75 -2.75 -0.15
CA PHE A 69 -0.67 -2.43 -0.19
C PHE A 69 -1.13 -1.62 1.03
N ILE A 70 -0.69 -1.99 2.24
CA ILE A 70 -0.99 -1.25 3.47
C ILE A 70 -0.40 0.15 3.39
N ILE A 71 0.89 0.28 3.04
CA ILE A 71 1.57 1.58 2.93
C ILE A 71 0.87 2.46 1.89
N LYS A 72 0.53 1.94 0.71
CA LYS A 72 -0.24 2.68 -0.30
C LYS A 72 -1.58 3.17 0.21
N SER A 73 -2.27 2.34 0.99
CA SER A 73 -3.59 2.70 1.53
C SER A 73 -3.47 3.87 2.50
N VAL A 74 -2.47 3.85 3.38
CA VAL A 74 -2.16 4.96 4.29
C VAL A 74 -1.78 6.22 3.52
N GLN A 75 -0.85 6.10 2.56
CA GLN A 75 -0.43 7.26 1.77
C GLN A 75 -1.57 7.87 0.96
N ALA A 76 -2.49 7.05 0.44
CA ALA A 76 -3.65 7.53 -0.29
C ALA A 76 -4.65 8.28 0.61
N ASP A 77 -4.72 7.95 1.89
CA ASP A 77 -5.57 8.64 2.87
C ASP A 77 -4.93 9.96 3.33
N GLU A 78 -3.62 9.95 3.58
CA GLU A 78 -2.92 11.07 4.21
C GLU A 78 -2.30 12.08 3.24
N PHE A 79 -1.87 11.62 2.06
CA PHE A 79 -1.11 12.40 1.08
C PHE A 79 -1.79 12.40 -0.29
N ALA A 80 -3.13 12.33 -0.32
CA ALA A 80 -3.90 12.22 -1.56
C ALA A 80 -3.57 13.36 -2.55
N GLU A 81 -3.48 14.58 -2.05
CA GLU A 81 -3.19 15.78 -2.85
C GLU A 81 -1.73 15.79 -3.33
N GLU A 82 -0.77 15.49 -2.45
CA GLU A 82 0.65 15.43 -2.80
C GLU A 82 0.91 14.33 -3.84
N ILE A 83 0.28 13.16 -3.69
CA ILE A 83 0.35 12.08 -4.69
C ILE A 83 -0.23 12.58 -6.03
N HIS A 84 -1.34 13.32 -6.01
CA HIS A 84 -1.93 13.88 -7.23
C HIS A 84 -0.98 14.90 -7.89
N GLN A 85 -0.35 15.77 -7.11
CA GLN A 85 0.63 16.75 -7.58
C GLN A 85 1.83 16.07 -8.22
N VAL A 86 2.43 15.09 -7.54
CA VAL A 86 3.56 14.30 -8.06
C VAL A 86 3.17 13.58 -9.36
N LYS A 87 1.99 12.96 -9.42
CA LYS A 87 1.50 12.28 -10.64
C LYS A 87 1.31 13.22 -11.82
N THR A 88 0.90 14.46 -11.56
CA THR A 88 0.63 15.46 -12.61
C THR A 88 1.86 16.30 -12.96
N GLY A 89 3.03 16.00 -12.39
CA GLY A 89 4.27 16.75 -12.62
C GLY A 89 4.24 18.15 -12.02
N LYS A 90 3.28 18.43 -11.12
CA LYS A 90 3.22 19.68 -10.38
C LYS A 90 4.16 19.59 -9.19
N SER A 91 4.80 20.72 -8.85
CA SER A 91 5.57 20.80 -7.61
C SER A 91 4.64 20.53 -6.43
N VAL A 92 5.07 19.68 -5.50
CA VAL A 92 4.41 19.55 -4.22
C VAL A 92 4.43 20.92 -3.53
N ASN A 93 3.28 21.33 -2.98
CA ASN A 93 3.12 22.65 -2.37
C ASN A 93 4.30 23.01 -1.46
N THR A 94 4.97 24.12 -1.78
CA THR A 94 6.22 24.58 -1.15
C THR A 94 6.04 25.06 0.30
N THR A 95 4.80 25.20 0.76
CA THR A 95 4.48 25.51 2.16
C THR A 95 4.52 24.27 3.06
N ASN A 96 4.56 23.07 2.47
CA ASN A 96 4.53 21.82 3.21
C ASN A 96 5.96 21.28 3.38
N LYS A 97 6.30 20.79 4.59
CA LYS A 97 7.61 20.19 4.92
C LYS A 97 7.98 19.03 3.99
N LEU A 98 6.98 18.40 3.37
CA LEU A 98 7.13 17.37 2.35
C LEU A 98 7.93 17.82 1.13
N SER A 99 7.84 19.09 0.73
CA SER A 99 8.56 19.60 -0.46
C SER A 99 10.09 19.53 -0.31
N GLU A 100 10.60 19.68 0.92
CA GLU A 100 12.04 19.55 1.24
C GLU A 100 12.58 18.13 1.06
N LEU A 101 11.69 17.13 1.04
CA LEU A 101 12.03 15.72 0.85
C LEU A 101 12.10 15.32 -0.64
N ASN A 102 11.87 16.26 -1.57
CA ASN A 102 11.81 16.02 -3.01
C ASN A 102 11.00 14.73 -3.35
N PRO A 103 9.71 14.69 -2.98
CA PRO A 103 8.91 13.47 -3.04
C PRO A 103 8.65 13.04 -4.48
N PHE A 104 8.72 11.73 -4.73
CA PHE A 104 8.39 11.14 -6.03
C PHE A 104 7.67 9.80 -5.85
N LEU A 105 7.06 9.28 -6.91
CA LEU A 105 6.51 7.93 -6.91
C LEU A 105 7.56 6.94 -7.42
N ASP A 106 7.86 5.92 -6.62
CA ASP A 106 8.78 4.85 -7.02
C ASP A 106 8.13 3.83 -7.99
N GLU A 107 8.89 2.80 -8.38
CA GLU A 107 8.42 1.74 -9.29
C GLU A 107 7.23 0.96 -8.73
N ASP A 108 7.11 0.91 -7.40
CA ASP A 108 5.97 0.31 -6.74
C ASP A 108 4.79 1.28 -6.67
N GLY A 109 4.92 2.54 -7.06
CA GLY A 109 3.91 3.59 -6.93
C GLY A 109 3.70 4.05 -5.49
N LEU A 110 4.73 3.95 -4.65
CA LEU A 110 4.77 4.51 -3.30
C LEU A 110 5.38 5.90 -3.33
N LEU A 111 4.84 6.80 -2.50
CA LEU A 111 5.44 8.11 -2.29
C LEU A 111 6.73 7.96 -1.48
N SER A 112 7.86 8.31 -2.07
CA SER A 112 9.20 8.07 -1.53
C SER A 112 10.06 9.34 -1.57
N VAL A 113 11.02 9.44 -0.65
CA VAL A 113 11.94 10.58 -0.53
C VAL A 113 12.97 10.57 -1.65
N GLY A 114 13.11 11.69 -2.35
CA GLY A 114 14.15 11.92 -3.34
C GLY A 114 15.36 12.68 -2.77
N GLY A 115 16.44 12.73 -3.55
CA GLY A 115 17.54 13.67 -3.30
C GLY A 115 18.69 13.12 -2.46
N ARG A 116 18.81 13.53 -1.19
CA ARG A 116 20.09 13.62 -0.41
C ARG A 116 20.98 12.36 -0.43
N LEU A 117 20.41 11.17 -0.55
CA LEU A 117 21.11 9.88 -0.55
C LEU A 117 21.31 9.26 -1.94
N ALA A 118 20.87 9.93 -3.02
CA ALA A 118 20.88 9.39 -4.37
C ALA A 118 22.27 8.91 -4.83
N ASN A 119 23.32 9.64 -4.43
CA ASN A 119 24.70 9.39 -4.83
C ASN A 119 25.46 8.40 -3.91
N GLY A 120 24.82 7.88 -2.85
CA GLY A 120 25.48 6.92 -1.96
C GLY A 120 25.56 5.51 -2.58
N ASN A 121 26.50 4.67 -2.14
CA ASN A 121 26.51 3.25 -2.49
C ASN A 121 25.62 2.43 -1.53
N LEU A 122 24.32 2.73 -1.53
CA LEU A 122 23.32 2.15 -0.63
C LEU A 122 22.26 1.36 -1.41
N LEU A 123 21.58 0.44 -0.72
CA LEU A 123 20.41 -0.24 -1.27
C LEU A 123 19.31 0.77 -1.60
N TYR A 124 18.57 0.53 -2.69
CA TYR A 124 17.54 1.44 -3.20
C TYR A 124 16.55 1.92 -2.13
N ARG A 125 16.01 1.01 -1.31
CA ARG A 125 15.04 1.34 -0.25
C ARG A 125 15.63 2.19 0.89
N VAL A 126 16.95 2.15 1.07
CA VAL A 126 17.67 3.02 2.02
C VAL A 126 17.87 4.41 1.41
N LYS A 127 18.10 4.50 0.11
CA LYS A 127 18.20 5.78 -0.62
C LYS A 127 16.87 6.50 -0.72
N HIS A 128 15.81 5.73 -0.93
CA HIS A 128 14.46 6.20 -1.21
C HIS A 128 13.49 5.62 -0.17
N PRO A 129 13.57 6.07 1.09
CA PRO A 129 12.63 5.64 2.12
C PRO A 129 11.22 6.10 1.76
N CYS A 130 10.23 5.27 2.08
CA CYS A 130 8.83 5.60 1.89
C CYS A 130 8.41 6.71 2.87
N ILE A 131 7.60 7.64 2.38
CA ILE A 131 7.06 8.74 3.17
C ILE A 131 5.81 8.27 3.90
N LEU A 132 5.82 8.37 5.22
CA LEU A 132 4.68 8.13 6.10
C LEU A 132 4.57 9.32 7.05
N ASN A 133 3.38 9.61 7.56
CA ASN A 133 3.27 10.57 8.64
C ASN A 133 3.86 9.99 9.94
N SER A 134 3.98 10.82 10.97
CA SER A 134 4.51 10.38 12.27
C SER A 134 3.51 9.59 13.12
N ARG A 135 2.31 9.28 12.61
CA ARG A 135 1.32 8.52 13.38
C ARG A 135 1.68 7.03 13.32
N PRO A 136 1.72 6.34 14.47
CA PRO A 136 1.97 4.91 14.47
C PRO A 136 0.78 4.18 13.81
N LEU A 137 1.08 3.26 12.89
CA LEU A 137 0.07 2.47 12.18
C LEU A 137 -0.58 1.39 13.06
N VAL A 138 0.14 0.93 14.07
CA VAL A 138 -0.28 -0.07 15.05
C VAL A 138 -0.17 0.53 16.44
N ALA A 139 -0.94 0.03 17.40
CA ALA A 139 -0.77 0.46 18.79
C ALA A 139 0.67 0.20 19.24
N ALA A 140 1.22 1.13 20.03
CA ALA A 140 2.48 0.89 20.72
C ALA A 140 2.34 -0.40 21.54
N SER A 141 3.32 -1.28 21.43
CA SER A 141 3.38 -2.46 22.31
C SER A 141 3.67 -1.96 23.72
N ASP A 142 2.81 -2.27 24.69
CA ASP A 142 3.02 -2.00 26.12
C ASP A 142 4.06 -2.98 26.71
N ASP A 143 5.22 -3.11 26.07
CA ASP A 143 6.35 -3.92 26.58
C ASP A 143 7.24 -3.12 27.54
#